data_AF-A0A2K5HGH6-F1
#
_entry.id   AF-A0A2K5HGH6-F1
#
_cell.length_a   1.000
_cell.length_b   1.000
_cell.length_c   1.000
_cell.angle_alpha   90.00
_cell.angle_beta   90.00
_cell.angle_gamma   90.00
#
_symmetry.space_group_name_H-M   'P 1'
#
loop_
_entity.id
_entity.type
_entity.pdbx_description
1 polymer ?
#
loop_
_entity_poly.entity_id
_entity_poly.type
_entity_poly.pdbx_seq_one_letter_code
_entity_poly.pdbx_strand_id
1 'polypeptide(L)'
;MGPAGVTGRPGRFFGVYLLYCLNPRYQGRVYVGFTVNPARRVQQHNGGRKKGGAWRTSGRGPWEMVLVVHGFPSAVAALRFEWAWQHPHASRRLAHVGPRLRGETAFAFHLRVLAHMLRAPPWARLPLTLRWLRPDLRQDLCPPCCMGAGRRAGPFDDAEPEPDQGDPGACCSLCAQTIQDEEGPLCCPNPGCWLRAHVICLAEEFLREEPGQLLPLEGQCPSCEKSLLWGDLIWLCQMDTEKEVEDSEFEEAQWTALLET
;
A
#
# COMPACT_ATOMS: atom_id res chain seq x y z
N MET A 1 11.35 -30.09 -11.01
CA MET A 1 10.03 -29.67 -10.52
C MET A 1 10.28 -28.49 -9.60
N GLY A 2 10.00 -27.27 -10.04
CA GLY A 2 10.27 -26.05 -9.25
C GLY A 2 9.20 -25.85 -8.17
N PRO A 3 9.52 -25.13 -7.07
CA PRO A 3 8.56 -24.89 -6.01
C PRO A 3 7.43 -24.01 -6.54
N ALA A 4 6.20 -24.43 -6.30
CA ALA A 4 5.00 -23.68 -6.65
C ALA A 4 5.01 -22.34 -5.91
N GLY A 5 5.20 -21.25 -6.66
CA GLY A 5 5.02 -19.90 -6.12
C GLY A 5 3.58 -19.76 -5.62
N VAL A 6 3.44 -19.37 -4.36
CA VAL A 6 2.15 -19.01 -3.76
C VAL A 6 1.66 -17.73 -4.46
N THR A 7 0.95 -17.88 -5.57
CA THR A 7 0.29 -16.77 -6.26
C THR A 7 -0.99 -16.45 -5.50
N GLY A 8 -0.91 -15.56 -4.51
CA GLY A 8 -2.07 -14.99 -3.85
C GLY A 8 -3.01 -14.34 -4.88
N ARG A 9 -4.32 -14.58 -4.77
CA ARG A 9 -5.31 -13.86 -5.59
C ARG A 9 -5.18 -12.35 -5.30
N PRO A 10 -5.18 -11.48 -6.33
CA PRO A 10 -4.98 -10.06 -6.12
C PRO A 10 -6.22 -9.45 -5.47
N GLY A 11 -6.09 -8.98 -4.23
CA GLY A 11 -7.07 -8.09 -3.61
C GLY A 11 -7.28 -6.82 -4.45
N ARG A 12 -8.38 -6.11 -4.20
CA ARG A 12 -8.79 -4.93 -5.00
C ARG A 12 -7.68 -3.87 -5.03
N PHE A 13 -7.13 -3.59 -6.21
CA PHE A 13 -6.08 -2.59 -6.37
C PHE A 13 -6.67 -1.17 -6.38
N PHE A 14 -6.15 -0.32 -5.50
CA PHE A 14 -6.40 1.12 -5.50
C PHE A 14 -5.06 1.84 -5.55
N GLY A 15 -4.82 2.60 -6.63
CA GLY A 15 -3.57 3.30 -6.86
C GLY A 15 -3.76 4.77 -7.15
N VAL A 16 -2.91 5.61 -6.57
CA VAL A 16 -2.74 7.02 -6.94
C VAL A 16 -1.39 7.17 -7.62
N TYR A 17 -1.38 7.69 -8.83
CA TYR A 17 -0.21 7.74 -9.68
C TYR A 17 0.19 9.16 -10.07
N LEU A 18 1.46 9.31 -10.43
CA LEU A 18 2.00 10.52 -11.06
C LEU A 18 2.37 10.19 -12.50
N LEU A 19 1.82 10.95 -13.45
CA LEU A 19 2.27 10.95 -14.83
C LEU A 19 3.32 12.03 -15.05
N TYR A 20 4.22 11.75 -15.98
CA TYR A 20 5.19 12.69 -16.52
C TYR A 20 5.07 12.74 -18.04
N CYS A 21 5.08 13.94 -18.61
CA CYS A 21 5.01 14.14 -20.05
C CYS A 21 6.42 14.09 -20.67
N LEU A 22 6.65 13.17 -21.59
CA LEU A 22 7.91 13.04 -22.34
C LEU A 22 7.94 13.88 -23.63
N ASN A 23 6.81 14.43 -24.05
CA ASN A 23 6.73 15.25 -25.27
C ASN A 23 7.65 16.47 -25.13
N PRO A 24 8.63 16.72 -26.03
CA PRO A 24 9.55 17.85 -25.94
C PRO A 24 8.86 19.22 -25.81
N ARG A 25 7.68 19.40 -26.41
CA ARG A 25 6.89 20.63 -26.32
C ARG A 25 6.25 20.85 -24.95
N TYR A 26 5.99 19.77 -24.23
CA TYR A 26 5.26 19.77 -22.95
C TYR A 26 6.05 19.08 -21.84
N GLN A 27 7.36 18.93 -22.02
CA GLN A 27 8.22 18.13 -21.17
C GLN A 27 8.18 18.65 -19.73
N GLY A 28 8.19 17.72 -18.76
CA GLY A 28 8.16 18.08 -17.34
C GLY A 28 6.77 18.44 -16.80
N ARG A 29 5.73 18.44 -17.64
CA ARG A 29 4.35 18.50 -17.15
C ARG A 29 4.01 17.20 -16.44
N VAL A 30 3.25 17.35 -15.35
CA VAL A 30 2.79 16.22 -14.55
C VAL A 30 1.27 16.20 -14.42
N TYR A 31 0.75 15.02 -14.10
CA TYR A 31 -0.66 14.82 -13.80
C TYR A 31 -0.80 13.76 -12.71
N VAL A 32 -1.48 14.09 -11.62
CA VAL A 32 -1.81 13.13 -10.56
C VAL A 32 -3.21 12.56 -10.84
N GLY A 33 -3.40 11.25 -10.65
CA GLY A 33 -4.72 10.64 -10.78
C GLY A 33 -4.88 9.36 -9.99
N PHE A 34 -6.11 8.88 -9.91
CA PHE A 34 -6.50 7.61 -9.29
C PHE A 34 -6.82 6.55 -10.35
N THR A 35 -6.50 5.29 -10.07
CA THR A 35 -6.86 4.13 -10.90
C THR A 35 -6.98 2.84 -10.10
N VAL A 36 -7.80 1.93 -10.62
CA VAL A 36 -7.83 0.51 -10.21
C VAL A 36 -7.03 -0.40 -11.16
N ASN A 37 -6.60 0.14 -12.30
CA ASN A 37 -5.87 -0.57 -13.34
C ASN A 37 -4.85 0.40 -13.98
N PRO A 38 -3.57 0.36 -13.59
CA PRO A 38 -2.56 1.32 -14.04
C PRO A 38 -2.33 1.35 -15.54
N ALA A 39 -2.16 0.21 -16.22
CA ALA A 39 -1.76 0.25 -17.62
C ALA A 39 -2.94 0.41 -18.60
N ARG A 40 -4.16 0.02 -18.24
CA ARG A 40 -5.34 0.55 -18.96
C ARG A 40 -5.39 2.07 -18.84
N ARG A 41 -5.12 2.62 -17.64
CA ARG A 41 -5.23 4.07 -17.40
C ARG A 41 -4.18 4.88 -18.17
N VAL A 42 -2.93 4.44 -18.27
CA VAL A 42 -1.91 5.13 -19.07
C VAL A 42 -2.26 5.13 -20.56
N GLN A 43 -2.82 4.03 -21.08
CA GLN A 43 -3.32 3.96 -22.46
C GLN A 43 -4.46 4.95 -22.71
N GLN A 44 -5.41 5.08 -21.78
CA GLN A 44 -6.48 6.08 -21.89
C GLN A 44 -5.93 7.51 -21.96
N HIS A 45 -4.93 7.85 -21.13
CA HIS A 45 -4.29 9.17 -21.17
C HIS A 45 -3.62 9.46 -22.51
N ASN A 46 -2.94 8.48 -23.09
CA ASN A 46 -2.28 8.59 -24.40
C ASN A 46 -3.27 8.54 -25.59
N GLY A 47 -4.41 7.86 -25.44
CA GLY A 47 -5.51 7.85 -26.42
C GLY A 47 -6.38 9.11 -26.41
N GLY A 48 -6.20 9.99 -25.42
CA GLY A 48 -6.90 11.28 -25.31
C GLY A 48 -8.34 11.18 -24.80
N ARG A 49 -9.02 12.33 -24.72
CA ARG A 49 -10.34 12.45 -24.06
C ARG A 49 -11.42 11.53 -24.66
N LYS A 50 -11.39 11.31 -25.98
CA LYS A 50 -12.35 10.43 -26.67
C LYS A 50 -12.22 8.96 -26.29
N LYS A 51 -11.08 8.56 -25.71
CA LYS A 51 -10.79 7.19 -25.24
C LYS A 51 -10.78 7.09 -23.71
N GLY A 52 -11.39 8.06 -23.01
CA GLY A 52 -11.49 8.06 -21.55
C GLY A 52 -10.32 8.72 -20.81
N GLY A 53 -9.36 9.32 -21.52
CA GLY A 53 -8.28 10.09 -20.93
C GLY A 53 -8.75 11.41 -20.31
N ALA A 54 -8.03 11.89 -19.30
CA ALA A 54 -8.32 13.19 -18.70
C ALA A 54 -8.17 14.33 -19.72
N TRP A 55 -9.06 15.33 -19.65
CA TRP A 55 -8.99 16.49 -20.55
C TRP A 55 -7.62 17.19 -20.49
N ARG A 56 -7.04 17.32 -19.28
CA ARG A 56 -5.73 17.98 -19.07
C ARG A 56 -4.56 17.26 -19.75
N THR A 57 -4.69 15.97 -20.08
CA THR A 57 -3.63 15.18 -20.72
C THR A 57 -3.84 15.00 -22.23
N SER A 58 -5.03 15.32 -22.75
CA SER A 58 -5.41 15.07 -24.14
C SER A 58 -4.51 15.81 -25.14
N GLY A 59 -3.95 15.08 -26.12
CA GLY A 59 -3.13 15.63 -27.20
C GLY A 59 -1.76 16.18 -26.77
N ARG A 60 -1.31 15.88 -25.54
CA ARG A 60 -0.04 16.36 -24.98
C ARG A 60 0.99 15.25 -24.76
N GLY A 61 0.59 14.00 -24.94
CA GLY A 61 1.47 12.85 -24.73
C GLY A 61 2.64 12.77 -25.71
N PRO A 62 3.51 11.76 -25.58
CA PRO A 62 3.31 10.59 -24.70
C PRO A 62 3.46 10.92 -23.21
N TRP A 63 2.56 10.34 -22.41
CA TRP A 63 2.55 10.36 -20.96
C TRP A 63 3.04 9.01 -20.45
N GLU A 64 3.92 9.06 -19.47
CA GLU A 64 4.45 7.90 -18.76
C GLU A 64 3.98 7.96 -17.32
N MET A 65 3.56 6.82 -16.76
CA MET A 65 3.34 6.70 -15.33
C MET A 65 4.69 6.47 -14.68
N VAL A 66 5.17 7.45 -13.91
CA VAL A 66 6.52 7.41 -13.35
C VAL A 66 6.58 6.76 -11.99
N LEU A 67 5.53 6.94 -11.19
CA LEU A 67 5.36 6.25 -9.93
C LEU A 67 3.88 6.05 -9.59
N VAL A 68 3.62 5.06 -8.75
CA VAL A 68 2.29 4.75 -8.20
C VAL A 68 2.40 4.48 -6.70
N VAL A 69 1.50 5.06 -5.93
CA VAL A 69 1.25 4.74 -4.53
C VAL A 69 0.02 3.84 -4.47
N HIS A 70 0.11 2.68 -3.84
CA HIS A 70 -0.99 1.72 -3.72
C HIS A 70 -1.02 1.10 -2.31
N GLY A 71 -1.98 0.20 -2.05
CA GLY A 71 -2.22 -0.33 -0.70
C GLY A 71 -3.24 0.48 0.10
N PHE A 72 -4.03 1.33 -0.56
CA PHE A 72 -5.12 2.04 0.10
C PHE A 72 -6.23 1.06 0.53
N PRO A 73 -6.80 1.21 1.73
CA PRO A 73 -7.84 0.31 2.23
C PRO A 73 -9.19 0.49 1.50
N SER A 74 -9.36 1.58 0.74
CA SER A 74 -10.56 1.82 -0.07
C SER A 74 -10.31 2.84 -1.17
N ALA A 75 -11.20 2.86 -2.18
CA ALA A 75 -11.25 3.91 -3.18
C ALA A 75 -11.40 5.31 -2.55
N VAL A 76 -12.18 5.44 -1.47
CA VAL A 76 -12.38 6.72 -0.77
C VAL A 76 -11.07 7.22 -0.15
N ALA A 77 -10.29 6.33 0.48
CA ALA A 77 -8.99 6.68 1.03
C ALA A 77 -8.01 7.14 -0.08
N ALA A 78 -7.98 6.42 -1.20
CA ALA A 78 -7.16 6.77 -2.36
C ALA A 78 -7.57 8.11 -2.98
N LEU A 79 -8.87 8.37 -3.15
CA LEU A 79 -9.39 9.63 -3.69
C LEU A 79 -9.09 10.82 -2.77
N ARG A 80 -9.16 10.64 -1.45
CA ARG A 80 -8.75 11.69 -0.49
C ARG A 80 -7.26 12.00 -0.59
N PHE A 81 -6.43 10.99 -0.81
CA PHE A 81 -5.00 11.16 -1.07
C PHE A 81 -4.76 11.88 -2.40
N GLU A 82 -5.39 11.45 -3.48
CA GLU A 82 -5.28 12.07 -4.81
C GLU A 82 -5.65 13.56 -4.77
N TRP A 83 -6.77 13.90 -4.15
CA TRP A 83 -7.22 15.28 -4.01
C TRP A 83 -6.21 16.14 -3.25
N ALA A 84 -5.70 15.66 -2.12
CA ALA A 84 -4.72 16.40 -1.33
C ALA A 84 -3.40 16.61 -2.08
N TRP A 85 -3.01 15.64 -2.91
CA TRP A 85 -1.80 15.74 -3.75
C TRP A 85 -1.98 16.70 -4.92
N GLN A 86 -3.18 16.76 -5.51
CA GLN A 86 -3.53 17.75 -6.54
C GLN A 86 -3.67 19.17 -5.98
N HIS A 87 -4.09 19.29 -4.71
CA HIS A 87 -4.44 20.55 -4.06
C HIS A 87 -3.73 20.74 -2.71
N PRO A 88 -2.37 20.74 -2.67
CA PRO A 88 -1.62 20.79 -1.41
C PRO A 88 -1.95 22.01 -0.56
N HIS A 89 -2.13 23.19 -1.18
CA HIS A 89 -2.41 24.43 -0.45
C HIS A 89 -3.85 24.53 0.08
N ALA A 90 -4.80 23.73 -0.43
CA ALA A 90 -6.15 23.65 0.10
C ALA A 90 -6.30 22.57 1.18
N SER A 91 -5.35 21.63 1.24
CA SER A 91 -5.35 20.55 2.22
C SER A 91 -4.86 21.05 3.57
N ARG A 92 -5.72 20.97 4.60
CA ARG A 92 -5.36 21.26 6.00
C ARG A 92 -4.16 20.44 6.49
N ARG A 93 -3.96 19.24 5.94
CA ARG A 93 -2.87 18.32 6.30
C ARG A 93 -1.53 18.71 5.70
N LEU A 94 -1.53 19.65 4.76
CA LEU A 94 -0.35 20.11 4.03
C LEU A 94 -0.18 21.64 4.14
N ALA A 95 -0.77 22.25 5.18
CA ALA A 95 -0.66 23.69 5.43
C ALA A 95 0.80 24.14 5.63
N HIS A 96 1.67 23.26 6.12
CA HIS A 96 3.11 23.49 6.26
C HIS A 96 3.87 23.39 4.93
N VAL A 97 3.25 22.84 3.88
CA VAL A 97 3.89 22.71 2.57
C VAL A 97 3.81 24.04 1.84
N GLY A 98 4.93 24.76 1.86
CA GLY A 98 5.09 26.02 1.14
C GLY A 98 4.87 25.88 -0.37
N PRO A 99 4.63 27.02 -1.07
CA PRO A 99 4.40 27.04 -2.51
C PRO A 99 5.58 26.48 -3.30
N ARG A 100 5.36 26.25 -4.58
CA ARG A 100 6.43 25.85 -5.49
C ARG A 100 7.53 26.91 -5.51
N LEU A 101 8.77 26.49 -5.29
CA LEU A 101 9.93 27.37 -5.24
C LEU A 101 10.28 27.89 -6.64
N ARG A 102 11.01 29.01 -6.70
CA ARG A 102 11.51 29.55 -7.97
C ARG A 102 12.51 28.56 -8.58
N GLY A 103 12.27 28.13 -9.82
CA GLY A 103 13.10 27.13 -10.50
C GLY A 103 12.77 25.67 -10.16
N GLU A 104 11.90 25.40 -9.18
CA GLU A 104 11.42 24.05 -8.88
C GLU A 104 10.51 23.56 -10.01
N THR A 105 10.83 22.38 -10.57
CA THR A 105 10.01 21.78 -11.61
C THR A 105 8.67 21.34 -11.03
N ALA A 106 7.64 21.23 -11.88
CA ALA A 106 6.36 20.70 -11.42
C ALA A 106 6.51 19.27 -10.86
N PHE A 107 7.40 18.47 -11.45
CA PHE A 107 7.73 17.13 -10.98
C PHE A 107 8.35 17.13 -9.57
N ALA A 108 9.42 17.90 -9.36
CA ALA A 108 10.09 18.00 -8.06
C ALA A 108 9.13 18.49 -6.96
N PHE A 109 8.29 19.48 -7.27
CA PHE A 109 7.26 19.97 -6.36
C PHE A 109 6.29 18.85 -5.91
N HIS A 110 5.79 18.05 -6.85
CA HIS A 110 4.85 16.97 -6.51
C HIS A 110 5.52 15.85 -5.73
N LEU A 111 6.82 15.56 -5.96
CA LEU A 111 7.57 14.61 -5.14
C LEU A 111 7.77 15.12 -3.71
N ARG A 112 8.06 16.42 -3.53
CA ARG A 112 8.14 17.04 -2.20
C ARG A 112 6.80 16.99 -1.46
N VAL A 113 5.70 17.31 -2.15
CA VAL A 113 4.34 17.17 -1.57
C VAL A 113 4.08 15.72 -1.15
N LEU A 114 4.37 14.76 -2.03
CA LEU A 114 4.22 13.33 -1.76
C LEU A 114 5.03 12.89 -0.52
N ALA A 115 6.27 13.35 -0.40
CA ALA A 115 7.14 13.07 0.73
C ALA A 115 6.53 13.58 2.05
N HIS A 116 5.86 14.73 2.05
CA HIS A 116 5.11 15.21 3.23
C HIS A 116 3.84 14.41 3.49
N MET A 117 3.11 14.00 2.45
CA MET A 117 1.89 13.21 2.59
C MET A 117 2.19 11.85 3.23
N LEU A 118 3.23 11.14 2.78
CA LEU A 118 3.59 9.83 3.35
C LEU A 118 4.00 9.89 4.83
N ARG A 119 4.30 11.07 5.36
CA ARG A 119 4.66 11.29 6.78
C ARG A 119 3.55 11.96 7.59
N ALA A 120 2.45 12.35 6.96
CA ALA A 120 1.35 13.04 7.62
C ALA A 120 0.20 12.06 7.93
N PRO A 121 -0.45 12.16 9.11
CA PRO A 121 -1.69 11.45 9.37
C PRO A 121 -2.78 11.83 8.35
N PRO A 122 -3.67 10.91 7.95
CA PRO A 122 -3.72 9.50 8.38
C PRO A 122 -2.78 8.60 7.56
N TRP A 123 -2.14 9.12 6.52
CA TRP A 123 -1.46 8.31 5.50
C TRP A 123 -0.21 7.61 6.00
N ALA A 124 0.49 8.18 6.99
CA ALA A 124 1.67 7.57 7.59
C ALA A 124 1.42 6.22 8.28
N ARG A 125 0.16 5.90 8.61
CA ARG A 125 -0.26 4.62 9.23
C ARG A 125 -1.07 3.72 8.32
N LEU A 126 -1.18 4.09 7.04
CA LEU A 126 -1.76 3.21 6.03
C LEU A 126 -0.66 2.30 5.47
N PRO A 127 -0.97 1.05 5.08
CA PRO A 127 -0.02 0.13 4.48
C PRO A 127 0.26 0.51 3.01
N LEU A 128 0.75 1.75 2.79
CA LEU A 128 0.99 2.29 1.48
C LEU A 128 2.35 1.87 0.96
N THR A 129 2.35 1.35 -0.26
CA THR A 129 3.56 1.05 -1.02
C THR A 129 3.74 2.09 -2.12
N LEU A 130 4.91 2.72 -2.15
CA LEU A 130 5.33 3.58 -3.25
C LEU A 130 6.22 2.79 -4.20
N ARG A 131 5.81 2.71 -5.47
CA ARG A 131 6.57 2.06 -6.52
C ARG A 131 6.95 3.03 -7.63
N TRP A 132 8.23 3.04 -7.98
CA TRP A 132 8.72 3.68 -9.19
C TRP A 132 8.55 2.74 -10.39
N LEU A 133 7.87 3.21 -11.43
CA LEU A 133 7.71 2.49 -12.70
C LEU A 133 8.74 2.94 -13.75
N ARG A 134 9.37 4.09 -13.52
CA ARG A 134 10.43 4.67 -14.35
C ARG A 134 11.66 4.96 -13.49
N PRO A 135 12.59 4.00 -13.34
CA PRO A 135 13.78 4.15 -12.50
C PRO A 135 14.67 5.31 -12.94
N ASP A 136 14.68 5.61 -14.24
CA ASP A 136 15.41 6.74 -14.85
C ASP A 136 14.94 8.12 -14.35
N LEU A 137 13.71 8.20 -13.85
CA LEU A 137 13.11 9.43 -13.32
C LEU A 137 12.99 9.42 -11.79
N ARG A 138 13.55 8.39 -11.12
CA ARG A 138 13.55 8.28 -9.67
C ARG A 138 14.35 9.41 -9.03
N GLN A 139 13.77 10.03 -8.02
CA GLN A 139 14.43 11.02 -7.17
C GLN A 139 14.13 10.69 -5.71
N ASP A 140 15.07 11.01 -4.82
CA ASP A 140 14.90 10.77 -3.40
C ASP A 140 13.83 11.69 -2.80
N LEU A 141 12.96 11.11 -1.96
CA LEU A 141 11.93 11.83 -1.23
C LEU A 141 12.54 12.50 0.03
N CYS A 142 13.35 13.54 -0.20
CA CYS A 142 13.99 14.37 0.84
C CYS A 142 12.97 15.14 1.73
N PRO A 143 13.35 15.65 2.94
CA PRO A 143 14.70 15.94 3.43
C PRO A 143 15.29 14.87 4.39
N PRO A 144 16.62 14.80 4.58
CA PRO A 144 17.23 13.81 5.46
C PRO A 144 17.22 14.31 6.91
N CYS A 145 16.79 13.46 7.86
CA CYS A 145 17.18 13.52 9.27
C CYS A 145 17.02 12.13 9.92
N CYS A 146 18.19 11.57 10.30
CA CYS A 146 18.49 10.76 11.48
C CYS A 146 17.82 9.38 11.70
N MET A 147 18.68 8.43 12.10
CA MET A 147 18.43 7.07 12.64
C MET A 147 18.28 6.02 11.53
N GLY A 148 18.98 4.88 11.52
CA GLY A 148 19.85 4.23 12.48
C GLY A 148 20.37 2.94 11.81
N ALA A 149 21.50 2.43 12.30
CA ALA A 149 22.29 1.39 11.66
C ALA A 149 21.73 -0.04 11.80
N GLY A 150 21.93 -0.84 10.75
CA GLY A 150 22.23 -2.28 10.82
C GLY A 150 21.03 -3.21 11.11
N ARG A 151 21.06 -4.52 10.83
CA ARG A 151 22.09 -5.46 10.36
C ARG A 151 21.41 -6.63 9.63
N ARG A 152 22.26 -7.48 9.05
CA ARG A 152 22.05 -8.66 8.21
C ARG A 152 21.17 -9.75 8.85
N ALA A 153 20.33 -10.38 8.02
CA ALA A 153 19.66 -11.65 8.32
C ALA A 153 20.59 -12.85 8.08
N GLY A 154 20.61 -13.79 9.03
CA GLY A 154 21.24 -15.10 8.91
C GLY A 154 20.31 -16.15 8.29
N PRO A 155 20.80 -17.38 8.03
CA PRO A 155 20.09 -18.39 7.25
C PRO A 155 19.01 -19.13 8.06
N PHE A 156 18.01 -19.62 7.32
CA PHE A 156 16.86 -20.39 7.77
C PHE A 156 17.23 -21.84 8.08
N ASP A 157 16.55 -22.43 9.08
CA ASP A 157 16.39 -23.88 9.23
C ASP A 157 14.91 -24.22 9.06
N ASP A 158 14.68 -25.24 8.23
CA ASP A 158 13.38 -25.75 7.79
C ASP A 158 12.71 -26.61 8.88
N ALA A 159 11.46 -26.30 9.20
CA ALA A 159 10.58 -27.21 9.92
C ALA A 159 9.14 -27.06 9.38
N GLU A 160 8.70 -28.10 8.67
CA GLU A 160 7.35 -28.27 8.13
C GLU A 160 6.30 -28.36 9.25
N PRO A 161 5.15 -27.66 9.16
CA PRO A 161 4.01 -27.89 10.04
C PRO A 161 3.00 -28.86 9.40
N GLU A 162 2.67 -29.92 10.14
CA GLU A 162 1.54 -30.81 9.87
C GLU A 162 0.19 -30.08 10.06
N PRO A 163 -0.88 -30.46 9.33
CA PRO A 163 -2.19 -29.83 9.42
C PRO A 163 -3.00 -30.45 10.56
N ASP A 164 -3.39 -29.65 11.56
CA ASP A 164 -4.37 -30.09 12.56
C ASP A 164 -5.77 -29.55 12.28
N GLN A 165 -6.72 -30.44 12.54
CA GLN A 165 -8.11 -30.45 12.16
C GLN A 165 -8.93 -29.45 12.98
N GLY A 166 -10.04 -28.99 12.39
CA GLY A 166 -10.88 -27.91 12.92
C GLY A 166 -11.31 -28.08 14.38
N ASP A 167 -11.15 -26.99 15.15
CA ASP A 167 -11.55 -26.88 16.56
C ASP A 167 -12.68 -25.84 16.73
N PRO A 168 -13.73 -26.11 17.53
CA PRO A 168 -14.91 -25.26 17.66
C PRO A 168 -14.62 -24.07 18.59
N GLY A 169 -14.77 -22.85 18.07
CA GLY A 169 -14.73 -21.63 18.87
C GLY A 169 -13.33 -21.18 19.27
N ALA A 170 -12.58 -20.63 18.32
CA ALA A 170 -11.27 -20.03 18.55
C ALA A 170 -11.31 -19.06 19.75
N CYS A 171 -10.52 -19.33 20.80
CA CYS A 171 -10.33 -18.38 21.90
C CYS A 171 -9.14 -17.45 21.61
N CYS A 172 -9.25 -16.20 22.04
CA CYS A 172 -8.17 -15.22 21.93
C CYS A 172 -7.07 -15.52 22.96
N SER A 173 -5.83 -15.56 22.49
CA SER A 173 -4.64 -15.84 23.31
C SER A 173 -4.31 -14.69 24.28
N LEU A 174 -4.91 -13.50 24.09
CA LEU A 174 -4.62 -12.30 24.87
C LEU A 174 -5.66 -12.03 25.97
N CYS A 175 -6.95 -12.17 25.65
CA CYS A 175 -8.03 -11.93 26.62
C CYS A 175 -8.72 -13.23 27.11
N ALA A 176 -8.34 -14.38 26.56
CA ALA A 176 -8.94 -15.69 26.84
C ALA A 176 -10.45 -15.81 26.54
N GLN A 177 -11.03 -14.85 25.82
CA GLN A 177 -12.44 -14.87 25.42
C GLN A 177 -12.61 -15.49 24.03
N THR A 178 -13.77 -16.08 23.76
CA THR A 178 -14.13 -16.62 22.45
C THR A 178 -14.16 -15.52 21.39
N ILE A 179 -13.62 -15.82 20.22
CA ILE A 179 -13.63 -14.93 19.05
C ILE A 179 -14.92 -15.18 18.29
N GLN A 180 -15.78 -14.17 18.26
CA GLN A 180 -17.06 -14.19 17.56
C GLN A 180 -17.08 -13.26 16.33
N ASP A 181 -15.95 -12.64 16.01
CA ASP A 181 -15.82 -11.67 14.92
C ASP A 181 -16.02 -12.37 13.57
N GLU A 182 -16.77 -11.77 12.66
CA GLU A 182 -17.03 -12.34 11.32
C GLU A 182 -15.76 -12.43 10.48
N GLU A 183 -14.80 -11.53 10.72
CA GLU A 183 -13.49 -11.53 10.08
C GLU A 183 -12.56 -12.66 10.59
N GLY A 184 -12.92 -13.30 11.70
CA GLY A 184 -12.12 -14.34 12.34
C GLY A 184 -10.91 -13.80 13.13
N PRO A 185 -10.09 -14.70 13.72
CA PRO A 185 -8.90 -14.32 14.49
C PRO A 185 -7.79 -13.76 13.61
N LEU A 186 -7.02 -12.80 14.13
CA LEU A 186 -5.68 -12.55 13.61
C LEU A 186 -4.73 -13.68 14.05
N CYS A 187 -4.03 -14.25 13.08
CA CYS A 187 -3.06 -15.32 13.28
C CYS A 187 -1.64 -14.83 12.95
N CYS A 188 -0.64 -15.32 13.69
CA CYS A 188 0.76 -15.03 13.33
C CYS A 188 1.15 -15.83 12.07
N PRO A 189 1.74 -15.19 11.04
CA PRO A 189 2.14 -15.84 9.80
C PRO A 189 3.37 -16.75 9.95
N ASN A 190 4.05 -16.70 11.09
CA ASN A 190 5.24 -17.51 11.30
C ASN A 190 4.87 -19.00 11.48
N PRO A 191 5.47 -19.93 10.71
CA PRO A 191 5.23 -21.36 10.87
C PRO A 191 5.43 -21.83 12.31
N GLY A 192 4.51 -22.67 12.79
CA GLY A 192 4.54 -23.23 14.14
C GLY A 192 4.19 -22.23 15.26
N CYS A 193 3.75 -21.02 14.94
CA CYS A 193 3.26 -20.06 15.93
C CYS A 193 1.76 -20.26 16.21
N TRP A 194 1.38 -20.19 17.47
CA TRP A 194 0.02 -20.50 17.96
C TRP A 194 -0.80 -19.25 18.28
N LEU A 195 -0.25 -18.05 18.02
CA LEU A 195 -0.95 -16.80 18.28
C LEU A 195 -2.24 -16.75 17.47
N ARG A 196 -3.36 -16.67 18.17
CA ARG A 196 -4.69 -16.34 17.64
C ARG A 196 -5.31 -15.30 18.55
N ALA A 197 -5.66 -14.13 18.03
CA ALA A 197 -6.16 -13.03 18.85
C ALA A 197 -7.28 -12.25 18.16
N HIS A 198 -8.14 -11.59 18.94
CA HIS A 198 -9.01 -10.55 18.39
C HIS A 198 -8.16 -9.45 17.75
N VAL A 199 -8.68 -8.83 16.70
CA VAL A 199 -8.04 -7.68 16.03
C VAL A 199 -7.75 -6.58 17.05
N ILE A 200 -8.71 -6.27 17.93
CA ILE A 200 -8.58 -5.20 18.91
C ILE A 200 -7.52 -5.54 19.97
N CYS A 201 -7.54 -6.76 20.51
CA CYS A 201 -6.57 -7.17 21.54
C CYS A 201 -5.13 -7.10 21.02
N LEU A 202 -4.89 -7.58 19.79
CA LEU A 202 -3.55 -7.53 19.21
C LEU A 202 -3.14 -6.09 18.84
N ALA A 203 -4.09 -5.26 18.41
CA ALA A 203 -3.83 -3.84 18.16
C ALA A 203 -3.42 -3.10 19.44
N GLU A 204 -4.14 -3.31 20.54
CA GLU A 204 -3.82 -2.70 21.84
C GLU A 204 -2.45 -3.16 22.36
N GLU A 205 -2.12 -4.43 22.17
CA GLU A 205 -0.79 -4.98 22.51
C GLU A 205 0.32 -4.23 21.75
N PHE A 206 0.17 -4.07 20.43
CA PHE A 206 1.19 -3.40 19.59
C PHE A 206 1.26 -1.89 19.85
N LEU A 207 0.17 -1.29 20.34
CA LEU A 207 0.08 0.15 20.63
C LEU A 207 0.43 0.52 22.07
N ARG A 208 0.87 -0.43 22.90
CA ARG A 208 1.17 -0.18 24.32
C ARG A 208 2.14 0.99 24.55
N GLU A 209 3.13 1.17 23.68
CA GLU A 209 4.11 2.25 23.75
C GLU A 209 3.69 3.53 22.98
N GLU A 210 2.58 3.49 22.24
CA GLU A 210 2.08 4.58 21.40
C GLU A 210 0.65 5.01 21.78
N PRO A 211 0.41 5.48 23.02
CA PRO A 211 -0.93 5.81 23.49
C PRO A 211 -1.58 6.90 22.62
N GLY A 212 -2.85 6.70 22.26
CA GLY A 212 -3.65 7.62 21.44
C GLY A 212 -3.58 7.38 19.94
N GLN A 213 -2.79 6.40 19.49
CA GLN A 213 -2.84 5.90 18.12
C GLN A 213 -3.93 4.84 17.98
N LEU A 214 -4.50 4.72 16.77
CA LEU A 214 -5.60 3.79 16.50
C LEU A 214 -5.19 2.59 15.64
N LEU A 215 -4.12 2.71 14.86
CA LEU A 215 -3.67 1.69 13.93
C LEU A 215 -2.20 1.37 14.21
N PRO A 216 -1.85 0.14 14.62
CA PRO A 216 -0.45 -0.27 14.72
C PRO A 216 0.25 -0.21 13.36
N LEU A 217 1.56 0.00 13.38
CA LEU A 217 2.41 -0.15 12.19
C LEU A 217 3.07 -1.53 12.17
N GLU A 218 3.68 -1.88 13.30
CA GLU A 218 4.38 -3.12 13.55
C GLU A 218 4.32 -3.46 15.04
N GLY A 219 4.67 -4.69 15.39
CA GLY A 219 4.79 -5.14 16.78
C GLY A 219 5.43 -6.51 16.87
N GLN A 220 5.79 -6.93 18.09
CA GLN A 220 6.33 -8.26 18.34
C GLN A 220 5.21 -9.24 18.67
N CYS A 221 5.24 -10.41 18.04
CA CYS A 221 4.29 -11.49 18.34
C CYS A 221 4.41 -11.89 19.82
N PRO A 222 3.33 -11.86 20.63
CA PRO A 222 3.39 -12.27 22.03
C PRO A 222 3.71 -13.76 22.24
N SER A 223 3.56 -14.59 21.20
CA SER A 223 3.80 -16.04 21.30
C SER A 223 5.16 -16.49 20.77
N CYS A 224 5.68 -15.86 19.71
CA CYS A 224 6.96 -16.26 19.08
C CYS A 224 8.02 -15.15 19.03
N GLU A 225 7.70 -13.96 19.56
CA GLU A 225 8.57 -12.78 19.67
C GLU A 225 9.09 -12.20 18.34
N LYS A 226 8.69 -12.76 17.20
CA LYS A 226 9.07 -12.26 15.87
C LYS A 226 8.36 -10.95 15.57
N SER A 227 9.06 -10.08 14.84
CA SER A 227 8.51 -8.82 14.34
C SER A 227 7.44 -9.08 13.29
N LEU A 228 6.30 -8.41 13.43
CA LEU A 228 5.14 -8.53 12.54
C LEU A 228 4.75 -7.14 12.04
N LEU A 229 4.40 -7.04 10.76
CA LEU A 229 3.80 -5.83 10.18
C LEU A 229 2.28 -5.91 10.29
N TRP A 230 1.66 -4.84 10.78
CA TRP A 230 0.20 -4.80 10.96
C TRP A 230 -0.55 -4.98 9.64
N GLY A 231 -0.05 -4.35 8.57
CA GLY A 231 -0.63 -4.46 7.23
C GLY A 231 -0.68 -5.89 6.71
N ASP A 232 0.38 -6.67 6.96
CA ASP A 232 0.46 -8.07 6.53
C ASP A 232 -0.52 -8.96 7.30
N LEU A 233 -0.70 -8.71 8.60
CA LEU A 233 -1.68 -9.45 9.43
C LEU A 233 -3.11 -9.24 8.94
N ILE A 234 -3.49 -7.99 8.67
CA ILE A 234 -4.84 -7.66 8.17
C ILE A 234 -5.06 -8.27 6.78
N TRP A 235 -4.05 -8.17 5.91
CA TRP A 235 -4.12 -8.74 4.57
C TRP A 235 -4.34 -10.26 4.61
N LEU A 236 -3.55 -10.98 5.40
CA LEU A 236 -3.65 -12.44 5.51
C LEU A 236 -4.98 -12.89 6.12
N CYS A 237 -5.49 -12.16 7.11
CA CYS A 237 -6.78 -12.44 7.73
C CYS A 237 -7.94 -12.36 6.71
N GLN A 238 -7.96 -11.32 5.86
CA GLN A 238 -9.00 -11.14 4.83
C GLN A 238 -8.95 -12.21 3.74
N MET A 239 -7.76 -12.71 3.38
CA MET A 239 -7.61 -13.76 2.38
C MET A 239 -8.21 -15.10 2.81
N ASP A 240 -8.29 -15.36 4.12
CA ASP A 240 -8.91 -16.58 4.65
C ASP A 240 -10.43 -16.48 4.75
N THR A 241 -10.99 -15.27 4.91
CA THR A 241 -12.44 -15.03 4.97
C THR A 241 -13.11 -15.02 3.59
N GLU A 242 -12.40 -14.60 2.53
CA GLU A 242 -12.97 -14.49 1.17
C GLU A 242 -13.05 -15.83 0.39
N LYS A 243 -12.79 -16.97 1.04
CA LYS A 243 -12.89 -18.30 0.40
C LYS A 243 -14.32 -18.78 0.13
N GLU A 244 -15.38 -18.06 0.54
CA GLU A 244 -16.77 -18.53 0.45
C GLU A 244 -17.72 -17.71 -0.46
N VAL A 245 -17.23 -16.81 -1.33
CA VAL A 245 -18.12 -16.18 -2.34
C VAL A 245 -17.57 -16.42 -3.75
N GLU A 246 -18.12 -17.44 -4.41
CA GLU A 246 -17.75 -17.89 -5.75
C GLU A 246 -18.43 -17.06 -6.85
N ASP A 247 -17.74 -16.99 -8.00
CA ASP A 247 -18.23 -16.77 -9.36
C ASP A 247 -19.07 -15.52 -9.72
N SER A 248 -18.42 -14.52 -10.31
CA SER A 248 -18.64 -14.17 -11.72
C SER A 248 -17.71 -13.02 -12.17
N GLU A 249 -17.07 -13.25 -13.32
CA GLU A 249 -16.35 -12.30 -14.17
C GLU A 249 -15.17 -11.55 -13.54
N PHE A 250 -13.94 -11.83 -13.98
CA PHE A 250 -13.09 -10.86 -14.68
C PHE A 250 -11.74 -11.51 -15.08
N GLU A 251 -11.60 -11.82 -16.36
CA GLU A 251 -10.29 -11.86 -17.01
C GLU A 251 -9.68 -10.45 -16.95
N GLU A 252 -8.78 -10.18 -16.00
CA GLU A 252 -7.74 -9.16 -16.15
C GLU A 252 -6.59 -9.33 -15.11
N ALA A 253 -6.20 -10.58 -14.85
CA ALA A 253 -5.01 -10.89 -14.06
C ALA A 253 -3.73 -10.79 -14.92
N GLN A 254 -3.28 -9.57 -15.24
CA GLN A 254 -1.95 -9.36 -15.80
C GLN A 254 -1.34 -7.98 -15.45
N TRP A 255 -1.64 -7.44 -14.27
CA TRP A 255 -0.96 -6.22 -13.79
C TRP A 255 0.19 -6.50 -12.82
N THR A 256 0.15 -7.60 -12.09
CA THR A 256 1.20 -8.01 -11.15
C THR A 256 2.55 -8.27 -11.84
N ALA A 257 2.54 -8.80 -13.08
CA ALA A 257 3.77 -9.04 -13.84
C ALA A 257 4.53 -7.74 -14.22
N LEU A 258 3.83 -6.62 -14.39
CA LEU A 258 4.45 -5.29 -14.55
C LEU A 258 4.98 -4.74 -13.22
N LEU A 259 4.53 -5.32 -12.11
CA LEU A 259 4.97 -5.03 -10.75
C LEU A 259 6.06 -6.01 -10.26
N GLU A 260 6.64 -6.84 -11.12
CA GLU A 260 7.72 -7.78 -10.73
C GLU A 260 9.02 -7.55 -11.50
N THR A 261 9.09 -6.46 -12.29
CA THR A 261 10.31 -5.95 -12.94
C THR A 261 10.72 -4.61 -12.35
#